data_AF-A0A254QGE8-F1
#
_entry.id   AF-A0A254QGE8-F1
#
_cell.length_a   1.000
_cell.length_b   1.000
_cell.length_c   1.000
_cell.angle_alpha   90.00
_cell.angle_beta   90.00
_cell.angle_gamma   90.00
#
_symmetry.space_group_name_H-M   'P 1'
#
loop_
_entity.id
_entity.type
_entity.pdbx_description
1 polymer ?
#
loop_
_entity_poly.entity_id
_entity_poly.type
_entity_poly.pdbx_seq_one_letter_code
_entity_poly.pdbx_strand_id
1 'polypeptide(L)'
;MMRQPGLTRDDVEKLSRGKASRSKTGSRGVGHRLTVRERALFEAAKKQGFLKIPASGIRENVRNVYEKWCTVTGETAVILEPEDHSTTLD
;
A
#
# COMPACT_ATOMS: atom_id res chain seq x y z
N MET A 1 1.43 -0.63 -19.67
CA MET A 1 1.64 -1.02 -18.26
C MET A 1 2.44 -2.31 -18.24
N MET A 2 3.70 -2.29 -17.76
CA MET A 2 4.54 -3.49 -17.71
C MET A 2 4.15 -4.35 -16.51
N ARG A 3 3.56 -5.54 -16.74
CA ARG A 3 3.44 -6.57 -15.72
C ARG A 3 4.85 -6.93 -15.26
N GLN A 4 5.21 -6.65 -14.00
CA GLN A 4 6.42 -7.23 -13.42
C GLN A 4 6.28 -8.77 -13.48
N PRO A 5 7.13 -9.48 -14.24
CA PRO A 5 7.02 -10.92 -14.36
C PRO A 5 7.28 -11.55 -12.98
N GLY A 6 6.28 -12.22 -12.41
CA GLY A 6 6.43 -13.06 -11.23
C GLY A 6 6.00 -12.46 -9.88
N LEU A 7 5.45 -11.24 -9.80
CA LEU A 7 4.83 -10.76 -8.57
C LEU A 7 3.35 -11.19 -8.51
N THR A 8 2.99 -12.04 -7.54
CA THR A 8 1.61 -12.52 -7.35
C THR A 8 0.90 -11.78 -6.20
N ARG A 9 -0.43 -11.93 -6.10
CA ARG A 9 -1.21 -11.43 -4.94
C ARG A 9 -0.66 -11.97 -3.62
N ASP A 10 -0.31 -13.25 -3.59
CA ASP A 10 0.27 -13.89 -2.39
C ASP A 10 1.66 -13.34 -2.04
N ASP A 11 2.46 -12.96 -3.04
CA ASP A 11 3.75 -12.30 -2.81
C ASP A 11 3.59 -10.92 -2.20
N VAL A 12 2.62 -10.12 -2.67
CA VAL A 12 2.30 -8.81 -2.07
C VAL A 12 1.81 -8.98 -0.62
N GLU A 13 1.03 -10.04 -0.36
CA GLU A 13 0.55 -10.32 0.98
C GLU A 13 1.67 -10.74 1.92
N LYS A 14 2.56 -11.63 1.47
CA LYS A 14 3.78 -11.99 2.21
C LYS A 14 4.63 -10.76 2.48
N LEU A 15 4.83 -9.90 1.48
CA LEU A 15 5.59 -8.66 1.59
C LEU A 15 5.00 -7.73 2.67
N SER A 16 3.68 -7.53 2.68
CA SER A 16 2.99 -6.71 3.69
C SER A 16 3.11 -7.27 5.11
N ARG A 17 3.30 -8.60 5.25
CA ARG A 17 3.57 -9.26 6.53
C ARG A 17 5.06 -9.27 6.92
N GLY A 18 5.95 -8.73 6.09
CA GLY A 18 7.40 -8.83 6.28
C GLY A 18 7.93 -10.27 6.09
N LYS A 19 7.19 -11.12 5.38
CA LYS A 19 7.63 -12.46 5.00
C LYS A 19 8.35 -12.40 3.65
N ALA A 20 9.28 -13.33 3.43
CA ALA A 20 9.96 -13.44 2.15
C ALA A 20 8.93 -13.73 1.03
N SER A 21 8.91 -12.89 -0.01
CA SER A 21 8.19 -13.18 -1.25
C SER A 21 9.06 -14.03 -2.17
N ARG A 22 8.45 -14.86 -3.02
CA ARG A 22 9.18 -15.70 -3.98
C ARG A 22 9.85 -14.86 -5.06
N SER A 23 9.30 -13.68 -5.31
CA SER A 23 9.72 -12.75 -6.36
C SER A 23 11.02 -12.00 -6.07
N LYS A 24 11.65 -12.16 -4.89
CA LYS A 24 12.84 -11.38 -4.43
C LYS A 24 12.65 -9.85 -4.57
N THR A 25 11.40 -9.39 -4.68
CA THR A 25 11.08 -7.99 -4.96
C THR A 25 10.98 -7.23 -3.64
N GLY A 26 12.11 -6.68 -3.19
CA GLY A 26 12.18 -5.84 -1.99
C GLY A 26 13.58 -5.26 -1.80
N SER A 27 13.67 -4.02 -1.34
CA SER A 27 14.94 -3.44 -0.92
C SER A 27 15.21 -3.86 0.52
N ARG A 28 16.38 -4.43 0.81
CA ARG A 28 16.77 -4.85 2.17
C ARG A 28 16.80 -3.68 3.17
N GLY A 29 16.90 -2.44 2.67
CA GLY A 29 16.86 -1.21 3.47
C GLY A 29 15.46 -0.67 3.74
N VAL A 30 14.41 -1.22 3.12
CA VAL A 30 13.03 -0.72 3.27
C VAL A 30 12.20 -1.78 4.00
N GLY A 31 11.90 -1.52 5.28
CA GLY A 31 11.07 -2.42 6.08
C GLY A 31 9.64 -2.47 5.56
N HIS A 32 9.29 -3.47 4.76
CA HIS A 32 7.97 -3.61 4.13
C HIS A 32 6.85 -4.13 5.06
N ARG A 33 7.18 -4.45 6.32
CA ARG A 33 6.21 -4.93 7.29
C ARG A 33 5.26 -3.80 7.69
N LEU A 34 3.98 -3.97 7.39
CA LEU A 34 2.93 -3.09 7.89
C LEU A 34 2.70 -3.32 9.38
N THR A 35 2.55 -2.24 10.13
CA THR A 35 2.01 -2.25 11.50
C THR A 35 0.54 -2.69 11.51
N VAL A 36 -0.03 -2.94 12.69
CA VAL A 36 -1.45 -3.34 12.82
C VAL A 36 -2.39 -2.30 12.21
N ARG A 37 -2.13 -1.01 12.49
CA ARG A 37 -2.92 0.11 11.96
C ARG A 37 -2.82 0.18 10.43
N GLU A 38 -1.61 0.10 9.90
CA GLU A 38 -1.34 0.14 8.46
C GLU A 38 -1.96 -1.06 7.72
N ARG A 39 -1.96 -2.24 8.35
CA ARG A 39 -2.65 -3.41 7.80
C ARG A 39 -4.16 -3.21 7.73
N ALA A 40 -4.77 -2.63 8.78
CA ALA A 40 -6.21 -2.35 8.75
C ALA A 40 -6.57 -1.41 7.59
N LEU A 41 -5.74 -0.38 7.35
CA LEU A 41 -5.90 0.51 6.19
C LEU A 41 -5.76 -0.24 4.86
N PHE A 42 -4.74 -1.07 4.72
CA PHE A 42 -4.53 -1.87 3.52
C PHE A 42 -5.69 -2.85 3.26
N GLU A 43 -6.20 -3.52 4.30
CA GLU A 43 -7.34 -4.43 4.17
C GLU A 43 -8.64 -3.69 3.83
N ALA A 44 -8.87 -2.51 4.42
CA ALA A 44 -9.98 -1.65 4.03
C ALA A 44 -9.85 -1.22 2.56
N ALA A 45 -8.66 -0.81 2.14
CA ALA A 45 -8.39 -0.35 0.78
C ALA A 45 -8.63 -1.43 -0.28
N LYS A 46 -8.26 -2.68 0.01
CA LYS A 46 -8.57 -3.83 -0.86
C LYS A 46 -10.09 -4.06 -1.02
N LYS A 47 -10.87 -3.82 0.03
CA LYS A 47 -12.33 -3.98 -0.01
C LYS A 47 -13.03 -2.82 -0.71
N GLN A 48 -12.49 -1.62 -0.54
CA GLN A 48 -13.09 -0.38 -1.04
C GLN A 48 -12.64 -0.01 -2.47
N GLY A 49 -11.49 -0.50 -2.91
CA GLY A 49 -10.89 -0.15 -4.20
C GLY A 49 -10.12 1.18 -4.19
N PHE A 50 -9.89 1.78 -3.02
CA PHE A 50 -9.04 2.97 -2.85
C PHE A 50 -8.36 2.99 -1.47
N LEU A 51 -7.18 3.59 -1.37
CA LEU A 51 -6.47 3.79 -0.10
C LEU A 51 -6.79 5.16 0.48
N LYS A 52 -7.46 5.22 1.63
CA LYS A 52 -7.69 6.46 2.38
C LYS A 52 -6.55 6.73 3.36
N ILE A 53 -5.84 7.83 3.16
CA ILE A 53 -4.76 8.27 4.05
C ILE A 53 -5.39 9.06 5.23
N PRO A 54 -5.15 8.65 6.49
CA PRO A 54 -5.61 9.43 7.64
C PRO A 54 -4.82 10.75 7.76
N ALA A 55 -5.47 11.79 8.30
CA ALA A 55 -4.84 13.09 8.54
C ALA A 55 -3.61 13.04 9.45
N SER A 56 -3.47 12.00 10.28
CA SER A 56 -2.27 11.77 11.10
C SER A 56 -1.03 11.35 10.29
N GLY A 57 -1.17 11.16 8.97
CA GLY A 57 -0.14 10.59 8.10
C GLY A 57 0.02 9.08 8.26
N ILE A 58 0.68 8.46 7.28
CA ILE A 58 1.16 7.08 7.30
C ILE A 58 2.52 6.98 6.62
N ARG A 59 3.21 5.85 6.80
CA ARG A 59 4.46 5.58 6.09
C ARG A 59 4.18 5.27 4.62
N GLU A 60 5.10 5.70 3.76
CA GLU A 60 5.14 5.39 2.32
C GLU A 60 4.94 3.90 2.00
N ASN A 61 5.32 3.02 2.93
CA ASN A 61 5.20 1.57 2.77
C ASN A 61 3.78 1.09 2.47
N VAL A 62 2.75 1.70 3.06
CA VAL A 62 1.36 1.31 2.80
C VAL A 62 0.98 1.64 1.36
N ARG A 63 1.34 2.84 0.90
CA ARG A 63 1.15 3.29 -0.48
C ARG A 63 1.81 2.32 -1.46
N ASN A 64 3.10 2.03 -1.23
CA ASN A 64 3.87 1.09 -2.03
C ASN A 64 3.27 -0.33 -2.09
N VAL A 65 2.78 -0.86 -0.96
CA VAL A 65 2.13 -2.19 -0.93
C VAL A 65 0.81 -2.15 -1.69
N TYR A 66 0.03 -1.09 -1.54
CA TYR A 66 -1.26 -0.94 -2.22
C TYR A 66 -1.12 -0.77 -3.73
N GLU A 67 -0.15 0.02 -4.20
CA GLU A 67 0.16 0.15 -5.64
C GLU A 67 0.58 -1.19 -6.25
N LYS A 68 1.39 -1.97 -5.53
CA LYS A 68 1.75 -3.34 -5.95
C LYS A 68 0.53 -4.24 -6.01
N TRP A 69 -0.37 -4.14 -5.04
CA TRP A 69 -1.64 -4.88 -5.04
C TRP A 69 -2.47 -4.56 -6.29
N CYS A 70 -2.62 -3.28 -6.61
CA CYS A 70 -3.34 -2.80 -7.79
C CYS A 70 -2.67 -3.29 -9.09
N THR A 71 -1.34 -3.23 -9.16
CA THR A 71 -0.57 -3.73 -10.31
C THR A 71 -0.79 -5.22 -10.57
N VAL A 72 -0.82 -6.06 -9.53
CA VAL A 72 -1.03 -7.51 -9.70
C VAL A 72 -2.48 -7.91 -9.89
N THR A 73 -3.43 -7.08 -9.45
CA THR A 73 -4.87 -7.28 -9.67
C THR A 73 -5.33 -6.73 -11.01
N GLY A 74 -4.56 -5.81 -11.62
CA GLY A 74 -4.97 -5.07 -12.81
C GLY A 74 -5.93 -3.91 -12.50
N GLU A 75 -6.05 -3.54 -11.23
CA GLU A 75 -6.88 -2.43 -10.76
C GLU A 75 -6.10 -1.11 -10.82
N THR A 76 -6.81 0.00 -10.96
CA THR A 76 -6.21 1.34 -10.86
C THR A 76 -5.97 1.69 -9.40
N ALA A 77 -4.75 2.06 -9.03
CA ALA A 77 -4.45 2.51 -7.67
C ALA A 77 -5.03 3.91 -7.43
N VAL A 78 -6.06 4.01 -6.59
CA VAL A 78 -6.66 5.29 -6.17
C VAL A 78 -6.24 5.57 -4.73
N ILE A 79 -5.63 6.72 -4.49
CA ILE A 79 -5.18 7.15 -3.15
C ILE A 79 -5.89 8.47 -2.82
N LEU A 80 -6.60 8.49 -1.70
CA LEU A 80 -7.26 9.68 -1.18
C LEU A 80 -6.39 10.27 -0.08
N GLU A 81 -5.78 11.41 -0.39
CA GLU A 81 -5.05 12.22 0.58
C GLU A 81 -6.06 12.88 1.56
N PRO A 82 -5.67 13.15 2.81
CA PRO A 82 -6.52 13.88 3.72
C PRO A 82 -6.73 15.30 3.17
N GLU A 83 -7.96 15.80 3.25
CA GLU A 83 -8.26 17.20 2.96
C GLU A 83 -7.52 18.09 3.97
N ASP A 84 -6.60 18.93 3.48
CA ASP A 84 -5.94 19.95 4.29
C ASP A 84 -6.99 20.96 4.76
N HIS A 85 -7.54 20.73 5.95
CA HIS A 85 -8.39 21.70 6.63
C HIS A 85 -7.52 22.82 7.25
N SER A 86 -6.54 23.35 6.51
CA SER A 86 -5.99 24.67 6.81
C SER A 86 -6.97 25.73 6.32
N THR A 87 -8.15 25.78 6.94
CA THR A 87 -9.00 26.95 6.78
C THR A 87 -8.26 28.09 7.47
N THR A 88 -7.84 29.05 6.65
CA THR A 88 -7.46 30.42 6.99
C THR A 88 -8.18 30.87 8.26
N LEU A 89 -7.42 31.05 9.34
CA LEU A 89 -7.82 31.95 10.41
C LEU A 89 -7.53 33.35 9.86
N ASP A 90 -8.59 34.00 9.38
CA ASP A 90 -8.66 35.44 9.17
C ASP A 90 -8.80 36.14 10.54
#